data_AF-W3WQK9-F1
#
_entry.id   AF-W3WQK9-F1
#
_cell.length_a   1.000
_cell.length_b   1.000
_cell.length_c   1.000
_cell.angle_alpha   90.00
_cell.angle_beta   90.00
_cell.angle_gamma   90.00
#
_symmetry.space_group_name_H-M   'P 1'
#
loop_
_entity.id
_entity.type
_entity.pdbx_description
1 polymer ?
#
loop_
_entity_poly.entity_id
_entity_poly.type
_entity_poly.pdbx_seq_one_letter_code
_entity_poly.pdbx_strand_id
1 'polypeptide(L)'
;MADNPMHVFGDSIGSWVQNEGTSAILHNVTQLTELGIQSSLVAQFPHLTEVDELILEGSFANFGGDDFSPVLPNLVQVNGDAIFKRKFSPIKVGDLEVGGNLTIQDNGAGNWDTASVGGSSDGSLSEDYSTYEWNIHHVEGHFIVSNVSNVAISMPNLTNVNAQLTIENCVNSTFSFASTTSIPVLLMQNNPGSLLPGNFRTLQFADTVVLNGNIDMSSNGNIFPSLRLVQGQVTIEAWNADFNCSKLVQQQRDGLIGHLTCNGTDSGNSTTTTSVQPVPSDQGSSLSLGAWVGIGVGIGVLALALIFSFSWTLSHRRRRNMERKINMNAEAAPSPDVVMAHNGHDLPPRILEFEGDTSFRPAEMDGRRSPVEMDATPRPVEKPA
;
A
#
# COMPACT_ATOMS: atom_id res chain seq x y z
N MET A 1 -21.19 28.24 2.60
CA MET A 1 -22.26 27.84 1.68
C MET A 1 -22.13 26.33 1.57
N ALA A 2 -23.14 25.58 1.98
CA ALA A 2 -23.13 24.13 1.78
C ALA A 2 -23.44 23.88 0.31
N ASP A 3 -22.46 23.41 -0.45
CA ASP A 3 -22.72 22.93 -1.81
C ASP A 3 -23.64 21.71 -1.71
N ASN A 4 -24.74 21.74 -2.44
CA ASN A 4 -25.63 20.59 -2.52
C ASN A 4 -24.84 19.41 -3.09
N PRO A 5 -24.88 18.22 -2.47
CA PRO A 5 -24.16 17.07 -2.98
C PRO A 5 -24.66 16.70 -4.37
N MET A 6 -23.76 16.28 -5.24
CA MET A 6 -24.10 15.72 -6.54
C MET A 6 -24.70 14.33 -6.34
N HIS A 7 -25.96 14.15 -6.74
CA HIS A 7 -26.61 12.85 -6.71
C HIS A 7 -26.36 12.14 -8.04
N VAL A 8 -25.75 10.96 -7.97
CA VAL A 8 -25.45 10.13 -9.14
C VAL A 8 -26.22 8.83 -9.01
N PHE A 9 -26.88 8.39 -10.08
CA PHE A 9 -27.69 7.16 -10.11
C PHE A 9 -27.16 6.23 -11.19
N GLY A 10 -27.10 4.93 -10.90
CA GLY A 10 -26.76 3.88 -11.86
C GLY A 10 -26.42 2.58 -11.15
N ASP A 11 -26.48 1.46 -11.85
CA ASP A 11 -26.16 0.14 -11.28
C ASP A 11 -24.65 -0.16 -11.37
N SER A 12 -24.02 0.27 -12.47
CA SER A 12 -22.58 0.20 -12.72
C SER A 12 -22.11 1.51 -13.36
N ILE A 13 -21.04 2.11 -12.85
CA ILE A 13 -20.39 3.27 -13.46
C ILE A 13 -18.94 2.89 -13.74
N GLY A 14 -18.37 3.36 -14.85
CA GLY A 14 -16.97 3.08 -15.19
C GLY A 14 -16.01 3.61 -14.13
N SER A 15 -15.76 4.92 -14.11
CA SER A 15 -14.84 5.54 -13.15
C SER A 15 -15.53 6.72 -12.48
N TRP A 16 -15.32 6.87 -11.17
CA TRP A 16 -15.74 8.03 -10.41
C TRP A 16 -14.54 8.61 -9.66
N VAL A 17 -14.22 9.88 -9.94
CA VAL A 17 -13.18 10.62 -9.23
C VAL A 17 -13.79 11.88 -8.61
N GLN A 18 -13.81 11.92 -7.28
CA GLN A 18 -14.27 13.09 -6.52
C GLN A 18 -13.13 14.08 -6.32
N ASN A 19 -13.29 15.27 -6.90
CA ASN A 19 -12.32 16.37 -6.76
C ASN A 19 -12.59 17.21 -5.51
N GLU A 20 -11.58 17.98 -5.08
CA GLU A 20 -11.70 18.92 -3.95
C GLU A 20 -12.92 19.84 -4.08
N GLY A 21 -13.69 19.97 -2.99
CA GLY A 21 -14.84 20.88 -2.93
C GLY A 21 -16.15 20.28 -3.45
N THR A 22 -16.14 19.07 -4.02
CA THR A 22 -17.36 18.37 -4.42
C THR A 22 -17.75 17.32 -3.38
N SER A 23 -19.03 17.28 -2.99
CA SER A 23 -19.62 16.14 -2.28
C SER A 23 -20.52 15.40 -3.27
N ALA A 24 -20.53 14.07 -3.20
CA ALA A 24 -21.40 13.25 -4.03
C ALA A 24 -22.02 12.12 -3.22
N ILE A 25 -23.24 11.76 -3.60
CA ILE A 25 -23.94 10.59 -3.09
C ILE A 25 -24.32 9.73 -4.30
N LEU A 26 -23.74 8.54 -4.38
CA LEU A 26 -24.04 7.56 -5.41
C LEU A 26 -25.18 6.66 -4.91
N HIS A 27 -26.31 6.73 -5.60
CA HIS A 27 -27.50 5.92 -5.34
C HIS A 27 -27.50 4.71 -6.26
N ASN A 28 -27.72 3.52 -5.69
CA ASN A 28 -27.81 2.22 -6.38
C ASN A 28 -26.54 1.72 -7.11
N VAL A 29 -25.42 2.44 -7.01
CA VAL A 29 -24.16 1.98 -7.62
C VAL A 29 -23.56 0.88 -6.75
N THR A 30 -23.55 -0.35 -7.25
CA THR A 30 -22.99 -1.51 -6.55
C THR A 30 -21.55 -1.81 -6.97
N GLN A 31 -21.18 -1.42 -8.20
CA GLN A 31 -19.88 -1.70 -8.80
C GLN A 31 -19.29 -0.46 -9.49
N LEU A 32 -17.97 -0.30 -9.35
CA LEU A 32 -17.16 0.71 -10.05
C LEU A 32 -15.89 0.07 -10.61
N THR A 33 -15.44 0.47 -11.80
CA THR A 33 -14.07 0.12 -12.24
C THR A 33 -13.04 0.92 -11.44
N GLU A 34 -13.30 2.18 -11.15
CA GLU A 34 -12.38 3.00 -10.37
C GLU A 34 -13.15 3.92 -9.42
N LEU A 35 -12.73 3.94 -8.15
CA LEU A 35 -13.18 4.91 -7.17
C LEU A 35 -11.99 5.74 -6.68
N GLY A 36 -11.90 6.96 -7.17
CA GLY A 36 -10.96 7.98 -6.72
C GLY A 36 -11.64 8.98 -5.76
N ILE A 37 -11.11 9.17 -4.55
CA ILE A 37 -11.56 10.23 -3.64
C ILE A 37 -10.37 11.12 -3.32
N GLN A 38 -10.36 12.35 -3.83
CA GLN A 38 -9.25 13.30 -3.68
C GLN A 38 -9.51 14.42 -2.64
N SER A 39 -10.64 14.38 -1.93
CA SER A 39 -11.15 15.50 -1.13
C SER A 39 -11.38 15.13 0.32
N SER A 40 -11.25 16.11 1.22
CA SER A 40 -11.64 16.02 2.64
C SER A 40 -13.16 16.03 2.88
N LEU A 41 -13.99 16.07 1.83
CA LEU A 41 -15.44 16.09 1.99
C LEU A 41 -16.01 14.67 2.10
N VAL A 42 -17.01 14.53 2.96
CA VAL A 42 -17.70 13.25 3.18
C VAL A 42 -18.36 12.79 1.90
N ALA A 43 -17.95 11.60 1.48
CA ALA A 43 -18.53 10.86 0.38
C ALA A 43 -19.18 9.61 0.96
N GLN A 44 -20.41 9.33 0.54
CA GLN A 44 -21.17 8.17 1.01
C GLN A 44 -21.54 7.30 -0.18
N PHE A 45 -21.13 6.03 -0.09
CA PHE A 45 -21.42 5.02 -1.10
C PHE A 45 -22.14 3.83 -0.42
N PRO A 46 -23.39 4.03 0.02
CA PRO A 46 -24.08 3.07 0.87
C PRO A 46 -24.42 1.76 0.18
N HIS A 47 -24.32 1.65 -1.14
CA HIS A 47 -24.63 0.43 -1.90
C HIS A 47 -23.42 -0.17 -2.61
N LEU A 48 -22.26 0.50 -2.56
CA LEU A 48 -21.06 0.05 -3.25
C LEU A 48 -20.51 -1.18 -2.54
N THR A 49 -20.42 -2.30 -3.24
CA THR A 49 -19.93 -3.57 -2.71
C THR A 49 -18.57 -3.96 -3.26
N GLU A 50 -18.25 -3.49 -4.48
CA GLU A 50 -17.07 -3.92 -5.22
C GLU A 50 -16.52 -2.77 -6.07
N VAL A 51 -15.19 -2.68 -6.15
CA VAL A 51 -14.47 -1.73 -7.02
C VAL A 51 -13.29 -2.45 -7.68
N ASP A 52 -12.96 -2.17 -8.95
CA ASP A 52 -11.71 -2.72 -9.51
C ASP A 52 -10.46 -2.02 -8.96
N GLU A 53 -10.44 -0.68 -8.91
CA GLU A 53 -9.34 0.10 -8.34
C GLU A 53 -9.84 1.15 -7.34
N LEU A 54 -9.30 1.13 -6.11
CA LEU A 54 -9.65 2.07 -5.05
C LEU A 54 -8.49 3.02 -4.77
N ILE A 55 -8.69 4.31 -4.99
CA ILE A 55 -7.69 5.35 -4.74
C ILE A 55 -8.28 6.39 -3.78
N LEU A 56 -7.76 6.45 -2.56
CA LEU A 56 -8.10 7.52 -1.62
C LEU A 56 -6.87 8.39 -1.42
N GLU A 57 -6.96 9.64 -1.84
CA GLU A 57 -5.91 10.64 -1.65
C GLU A 57 -6.50 11.86 -0.94
N GLY A 58 -6.01 12.23 0.23
CA GLY A 58 -6.58 13.40 0.88
C GLY A 58 -6.07 13.63 2.28
N SER A 59 -6.29 14.85 2.77
CA SER A 59 -6.09 15.18 4.18
C SER A 59 -7.42 15.10 4.90
N PHE A 60 -7.79 13.90 5.33
CA PHE A 60 -8.97 13.64 6.16
C PHE A 60 -8.58 13.82 7.63
N ALA A 61 -8.05 14.98 7.97
CA ALA A 61 -7.72 15.26 9.36
C ALA A 61 -9.00 15.55 10.13
N ASN A 62 -9.11 14.99 11.33
CA ASN A 62 -10.15 15.26 12.32
C ASN A 62 -10.02 16.72 12.81
N PHE A 63 -10.40 17.70 11.99
CA PHE A 63 -10.48 19.09 12.41
C PHE A 63 -11.78 19.29 13.19
N GLY A 64 -11.70 19.28 14.53
CA GLY A 64 -12.83 19.66 15.39
C GLY A 64 -13.73 18.52 15.87
N GLY A 65 -13.30 17.26 15.76
CA GLY A 65 -14.06 16.10 16.25
C GLY A 65 -15.07 15.53 15.27
N ASP A 66 -15.23 16.15 14.10
CA ASP A 66 -16.03 15.61 13.00
C ASP A 66 -15.18 14.69 12.13
N ASP A 67 -15.54 13.41 12.11
CA ASP A 67 -14.89 12.35 11.35
C ASP A 67 -15.24 12.49 9.86
N PHE A 68 -14.36 13.13 9.08
CA PHE A 68 -14.52 13.33 7.64
C PHE A 68 -14.12 12.11 6.79
N SER A 69 -13.98 10.93 7.41
CA SER A 69 -13.60 9.72 6.68
C SER A 69 -14.65 9.33 5.64
N PRO A 70 -14.22 8.88 4.44
CA PRO A 70 -15.15 8.24 3.52
C PRO A 70 -15.79 7.02 4.19
N VAL A 71 -17.10 6.87 4.03
CA VAL A 71 -17.87 5.77 4.63
C VAL A 71 -18.30 4.84 3.51
N LEU A 72 -17.71 3.65 3.49
CA LEU A 72 -17.89 2.61 2.48
C LEU A 72 -18.39 1.34 3.19
N PRO A 73 -19.56 1.39 3.84
CA PRO A 73 -19.93 0.41 4.86
C PRO A 73 -20.18 -0.99 4.29
N ASN A 74 -20.50 -1.06 2.99
CA ASN A 74 -20.81 -2.29 2.29
C ASN A 74 -19.71 -2.69 1.29
N LEU A 75 -18.63 -1.91 1.18
CA LEU A 75 -17.51 -2.27 0.31
C LEU A 75 -16.78 -3.46 0.94
N VAL A 76 -16.82 -4.59 0.25
CA VAL A 76 -16.22 -5.86 0.69
C VAL A 76 -15.08 -6.31 -0.20
N GLN A 77 -15.01 -5.82 -1.44
CA GLN A 77 -14.03 -6.25 -2.43
C GLN A 77 -13.38 -5.08 -3.17
N VAL A 78 -12.06 -5.09 -3.29
CA VAL A 78 -11.31 -4.38 -4.35
C VAL A 78 -10.67 -5.44 -5.25
N ASN A 79 -11.03 -5.52 -6.53
CA ASN A 79 -10.52 -6.58 -7.42
C ASN A 79 -9.04 -6.39 -7.79
N GLY A 80 -8.59 -5.13 -7.85
CA GLY A 80 -7.23 -4.72 -8.16
C GLY A 80 -6.59 -3.98 -7.00
N ASP A 81 -5.94 -2.86 -7.29
CA ASP A 81 -5.13 -2.14 -6.31
C ASP A 81 -5.98 -1.24 -5.39
N ALA A 82 -5.62 -1.21 -4.11
CA ALA A 82 -6.13 -0.28 -3.11
C ALA A 82 -4.99 0.64 -2.65
N ILE A 83 -5.13 1.95 -2.89
CA ILE A 83 -4.10 2.95 -2.67
C ILE A 83 -4.62 4.03 -1.72
N PHE A 84 -4.00 4.15 -0.56
CA PHE A 84 -4.29 5.14 0.47
C PHE A 84 -3.11 6.12 0.58
N LYS A 85 -3.35 7.37 0.20
CA LYS A 85 -2.35 8.44 0.14
C LYS A 85 -2.68 9.60 1.06
N ARG A 86 -1.62 10.18 1.66
CA ARG A 86 -1.65 11.33 2.59
C ARG A 86 -2.35 10.99 3.91
N LYS A 87 -2.50 11.96 4.83
CA LYS A 87 -3.20 11.76 6.11
C LYS A 87 -4.67 11.38 5.89
N PHE A 88 -4.97 10.10 5.80
CA PHE A 88 -6.33 9.61 5.74
C PHE A 88 -6.74 9.06 7.10
N SER A 89 -7.96 9.37 7.53
CA SER A 89 -8.58 8.77 8.70
C SER A 89 -9.02 7.34 8.39
N PRO A 90 -9.19 6.47 9.39
CA PRO A 90 -9.57 5.08 9.16
C PRO A 90 -10.87 5.04 8.36
N ILE A 91 -10.84 4.34 7.22
CA ILE A 91 -12.04 4.17 6.41
C ILE A 91 -12.93 3.20 7.15
N LYS A 92 -14.20 3.59 7.33
CA LYS A 92 -15.22 2.67 7.82
C LYS A 92 -15.66 1.78 6.68
N VAL A 93 -14.86 0.74 6.41
CA VAL A 93 -15.18 -0.38 5.53
C VAL A 93 -15.72 -1.56 6.35
N GLY A 94 -16.47 -2.44 5.68
CA GLY A 94 -16.76 -3.78 6.20
C GLY A 94 -15.52 -4.67 6.21
N ASP A 95 -15.72 -5.99 6.20
CA ASP A 95 -14.64 -6.94 5.97
C ASP A 95 -14.15 -6.79 4.51
N LEU A 96 -12.97 -6.17 4.33
CA LEU A 96 -12.45 -5.83 2.99
C LEU A 96 -11.41 -6.86 2.53
N GLU A 97 -11.58 -7.34 1.29
CA GLU A 97 -10.61 -8.14 0.55
C GLU A 97 -9.99 -7.32 -0.59
N VAL A 98 -8.67 -7.45 -0.80
CA VAL A 98 -7.93 -6.74 -1.85
C VAL A 98 -7.27 -7.77 -2.78
N GLY A 99 -7.75 -7.86 -4.02
CA GLY A 99 -7.26 -8.76 -5.08
C GLY A 99 -5.95 -8.30 -5.74
N GLY A 100 -5.55 -7.05 -5.54
CA GLY A 100 -4.26 -6.51 -5.99
C GLY A 100 -3.36 -6.11 -4.83
N ASN A 101 -2.62 -5.03 -5.04
CA ASN A 101 -1.72 -4.45 -4.05
C ASN A 101 -2.48 -3.53 -3.10
N LEU A 102 -2.12 -3.57 -1.83
CA LEU A 102 -2.52 -2.58 -0.84
C LEU A 102 -1.36 -1.63 -0.57
N THR A 103 -1.51 -0.34 -0.88
CA THR A 103 -0.48 0.68 -0.64
C THR A 103 -0.97 1.73 0.34
N ILE A 104 -0.21 1.95 1.40
CA ILE A 104 -0.36 3.04 2.37
C ILE A 104 0.85 3.95 2.22
N GLN A 105 0.62 5.22 1.93
CA GLN A 105 1.70 6.17 1.76
C GLN A 105 1.34 7.55 2.28
N ASP A 106 2.20 8.14 3.11
CA ASP A 106 2.12 9.58 3.38
C ASP A 106 3.23 10.31 2.62
N ASN A 107 2.87 11.01 1.54
CA ASN A 107 3.82 11.83 0.79
C ASN A 107 3.98 13.24 1.39
N GLY A 108 3.39 13.49 2.56
CA GLY A 108 3.56 14.70 3.32
C GLY A 108 4.98 14.82 3.85
N ALA A 109 5.91 15.24 2.99
CA ALA A 109 7.22 15.78 3.34
C ALA A 109 7.12 17.12 4.11
N GLY A 110 6.03 17.33 4.85
CA GLY A 110 6.02 18.28 5.92
C GLY A 110 7.13 17.85 6.85
N ASN A 111 8.16 18.67 6.95
CA ASN A 111 9.18 18.58 7.98
C ASN A 111 8.44 18.59 9.32
N TRP A 112 8.05 17.41 9.81
CA TRP A 112 7.63 17.23 11.18
C TRP A 112 8.91 17.39 11.96
N ASP A 113 9.22 18.67 12.21
CA ASP A 113 10.33 19.06 13.03
C ASP A 113 10.25 18.15 14.25
N THR A 114 11.37 17.51 14.50
CA THR A 114 11.71 16.67 15.65
C THR A 114 11.60 17.47 16.94
N ALA A 115 10.50 18.19 17.16
CA ALA A 115 10.02 18.61 18.44
C ALA A 115 9.65 17.33 19.18
N SER A 116 10.71 16.68 19.67
CA SER A 116 10.73 15.68 20.72
C SER A 116 9.33 15.16 21.01
N VAL A 117 8.90 14.16 20.24
CA VAL A 117 8.02 13.15 20.82
C VAL A 117 8.84 12.66 22.01
N GLY A 118 8.55 13.23 23.18
CA GLY A 118 9.17 12.84 24.42
C GLY A 118 8.71 11.42 24.62
N GLY A 119 9.48 10.49 24.04
CA GLY A 119 9.37 9.08 24.33
C GLY A 119 9.50 9.00 25.83
N SER A 120 8.37 8.81 26.49
CA SER A 120 8.39 8.31 27.84
C SER A 120 9.27 7.06 27.77
N SER A 121 10.24 6.96 28.66
CA SER A 121 11.12 5.78 28.73
C SER A 121 10.36 4.49 29.07
N ASP A 122 9.04 4.56 29.28
CA ASP A 122 8.15 3.41 29.41
C ASP A 122 7.53 2.92 28.08
N GLY A 123 7.81 3.57 26.95
CA GLY A 123 7.23 3.18 25.66
C GLY A 123 5.75 3.54 25.49
N SER A 124 5.15 4.34 26.39
CA SER A 124 3.84 4.93 26.17
C SER A 124 3.94 5.98 25.06
N LEU A 125 3.18 5.74 24.00
CA LEU A 125 2.99 6.66 22.89
C LEU A 125 2.31 7.92 23.45
N SER A 126 2.75 9.11 23.03
CA SER A 126 2.04 10.35 23.38
C SER A 126 0.59 10.27 22.88
N GLU A 127 -0.34 11.00 23.49
CA GLU A 127 -1.76 11.00 23.11
C GLU A 127 -2.05 11.48 21.67
N ASP A 128 -1.02 11.85 20.90
CA ASP A 128 -1.13 12.47 19.58
C ASP A 128 -1.04 11.49 18.39
N TYR A 129 -0.95 10.19 18.63
CA TYR A 129 -0.89 9.21 17.54
C TYR A 129 -2.26 9.04 16.89
N SER A 130 -2.34 9.28 15.58
CA SER A 130 -3.50 8.84 14.80
C SER A 130 -3.45 7.32 14.70
N THR A 131 -4.44 6.65 15.29
CA THR A 131 -4.58 5.20 15.20
C THR A 131 -5.46 4.86 14.00
N TYR A 132 -4.90 4.09 13.07
CA TYR A 132 -5.57 3.54 11.92
C TYR A 132 -5.79 2.06 12.12
N GLU A 133 -7.04 1.69 12.35
CA GLU A 133 -7.48 0.31 12.40
C GLU A 133 -8.33 0.04 11.17
N TRP A 134 -7.88 -0.87 10.29
CA TRP A 134 -8.68 -1.28 9.14
C TRP A 134 -9.04 -2.75 9.23
N ASN A 135 -10.25 -3.03 8.77
CA ASN A 135 -10.80 -4.36 8.72
C ASN A 135 -10.50 -5.02 7.37
N ILE A 136 -9.20 -5.24 7.09
CA ILE A 136 -8.73 -5.92 5.88
C ILE A 136 -8.36 -7.35 6.27
N HIS A 137 -8.94 -8.34 5.58
CA HIS A 137 -8.70 -9.76 5.87
C HIS A 137 -7.62 -10.38 4.99
N HIS A 138 -7.57 -9.97 3.72
CA HIS A 138 -6.75 -10.60 2.69
C HIS A 138 -6.17 -9.56 1.73
N VAL A 139 -4.90 -9.74 1.35
CA VAL A 139 -4.24 -9.02 0.26
C VAL A 139 -3.58 -10.05 -0.67
N GLU A 140 -4.08 -10.18 -1.90
CA GLU A 140 -3.54 -11.11 -2.89
C GLU A 140 -2.17 -10.64 -3.42
N GLY A 141 -1.94 -9.33 -3.50
CA GLY A 141 -0.69 -8.74 -3.98
C GLY A 141 0.30 -8.38 -2.88
N HIS A 142 1.02 -7.28 -3.11
CA HIS A 142 1.92 -6.66 -2.16
C HIS A 142 1.17 -5.77 -1.18
N PHE A 143 1.52 -5.84 0.09
CA PHE A 143 1.10 -4.85 1.08
C PHE A 143 2.29 -3.92 1.39
N ILE A 144 2.18 -2.65 1.01
CA ILE A 144 3.25 -1.66 1.10
C ILE A 144 2.82 -0.54 2.04
N VAL A 145 3.65 -0.24 3.03
CA VAL A 145 3.54 0.92 3.91
C VAL A 145 4.80 1.73 3.77
N SER A 146 4.70 2.98 3.30
CA SER A 146 5.88 3.80 3.05
C SER A 146 5.69 5.25 3.48
N ASN A 147 6.77 5.86 3.98
CA ASN A 147 6.83 7.29 4.28
C ASN A 147 5.78 7.80 5.28
N VAL A 148 5.21 6.94 6.13
CA VAL A 148 4.23 7.37 7.15
C VAL A 148 4.92 7.86 8.43
N SER A 149 4.33 8.81 9.14
CA SER A 149 4.93 9.36 10.36
C SER A 149 3.91 9.64 11.47
N ASN A 150 4.25 9.30 12.73
CA ASN A 150 3.40 9.55 13.90
C ASN A 150 2.04 8.84 13.83
N VAL A 151 2.03 7.60 13.34
CA VAL A 151 0.80 6.81 13.13
C VAL A 151 0.90 5.43 13.77
N ALA A 152 -0.22 4.91 14.26
CA ALA A 152 -0.34 3.52 14.67
C ALA A 152 -1.19 2.78 13.63
N ILE A 153 -0.61 1.85 12.87
CA ILE A 153 -1.33 1.06 11.87
C ILE A 153 -1.60 -0.34 12.42
N SER A 154 -2.87 -0.66 12.59
CA SER A 154 -3.34 -1.94 13.10
C SER A 154 -4.23 -2.64 12.08
N MET A 155 -3.90 -3.89 11.77
CA MET A 155 -4.68 -4.78 10.91
C MET A 155 -5.04 -6.03 11.70
N PRO A 156 -5.97 -5.93 12.65
CA PRO A 156 -6.26 -7.03 13.58
C PRO A 156 -6.83 -8.26 12.87
N ASN A 157 -7.43 -8.10 11.69
CA ASN A 157 -8.06 -9.18 10.93
C ASN A 157 -7.25 -9.63 9.71
N LEU A 158 -6.09 -9.02 9.43
CA LEU A 158 -5.29 -9.40 8.28
C LEU A 158 -4.70 -10.79 8.49
N THR A 159 -5.23 -11.77 7.75
CA THR A 159 -4.83 -13.17 7.84
C THR A 159 -3.69 -13.51 6.89
N ASN A 160 -3.71 -13.00 5.65
CA ASN A 160 -2.75 -13.40 4.62
C ASN A 160 -2.34 -12.22 3.74
N VAL A 161 -1.06 -12.18 3.39
CA VAL A 161 -0.51 -11.39 2.29
C VAL A 161 0.19 -12.36 1.35
N ASN A 162 -0.32 -12.56 0.14
CA ASN A 162 0.16 -13.65 -0.72
C ASN A 162 1.47 -13.35 -1.45
N ALA A 163 1.92 -12.09 -1.50
CA ALA A 163 3.22 -11.73 -2.05
C ALA A 163 4.21 -11.24 -0.97
N GLN A 164 4.13 -9.96 -0.59
CA GLN A 164 5.12 -9.34 0.28
C GLN A 164 4.50 -8.23 1.12
N LEU A 165 4.82 -8.19 2.42
CA LEU A 165 4.57 -7.07 3.31
C LEU A 165 5.85 -6.23 3.43
N THR A 166 5.79 -4.96 3.03
CA THR A 166 6.90 -4.00 3.12
C THR A 166 6.50 -2.82 3.99
N ILE A 167 7.33 -2.49 4.98
CA ILE A 167 7.20 -1.28 5.79
C ILE A 167 8.54 -0.54 5.75
N GLU A 168 8.57 0.62 5.10
CA GLU A 168 9.81 1.37 4.91
C GLU A 168 9.67 2.87 5.11
N ASN A 169 10.75 3.50 5.56
CA ASN A 169 10.85 4.96 5.72
C ASN A 169 9.75 5.54 6.63
N CYS A 170 9.26 4.75 7.60
CA CYS A 170 8.21 5.18 8.51
C CYS A 170 8.82 5.73 9.81
N VAL A 171 8.38 6.90 10.27
CA VAL A 171 8.98 7.60 11.41
C VAL A 171 8.04 7.60 12.61
N ASN A 172 8.54 7.31 13.82
CA ASN A 172 7.74 7.34 15.06
C ASN A 172 6.36 6.70 14.88
N SER A 173 6.31 5.48 14.34
CA SER A 173 5.06 4.79 14.03
C SER A 173 5.01 3.42 14.70
N THR A 174 3.83 2.85 14.88
CA THR A 174 3.66 1.49 15.40
C THR A 174 2.85 0.65 14.44
N PHE A 175 3.11 -0.65 14.42
CA PHE A 175 2.47 -1.58 13.48
C PHE A 175 2.01 -2.84 14.21
N SER A 176 0.83 -3.35 13.86
CA SER A 176 0.26 -4.57 14.44
C SER A 176 -0.42 -5.44 13.39
N PHE A 177 0.01 -6.72 13.33
CA PHE A 177 -0.45 -7.75 12.40
C PHE A 177 -0.69 -9.09 13.13
N ALA A 178 -1.35 -9.02 14.29
CA ALA A 178 -1.40 -10.11 15.26
C ALA A 178 -2.08 -11.39 14.75
N SER A 179 -2.97 -11.29 13.75
CA SER A 179 -3.73 -12.41 13.18
C SER A 179 -3.16 -12.95 11.87
N THR A 180 -2.04 -12.40 11.39
CA THR A 180 -1.47 -12.83 10.11
C THR A 180 -0.85 -14.21 10.22
N THR A 181 -1.23 -15.11 9.32
CA THR A 181 -0.85 -16.52 9.29
C THR A 181 0.18 -16.84 8.20
N SER A 182 0.19 -16.09 7.10
CA SER A 182 1.09 -16.31 5.98
C SER A 182 1.54 -14.99 5.35
N ILE A 183 2.85 -14.78 5.26
CA ILE A 183 3.50 -13.68 4.55
C ILE A 183 4.79 -14.22 3.91
N PRO A 184 4.83 -14.52 2.60
CA PRO A 184 6.04 -15.08 1.98
C PRO A 184 7.26 -14.18 2.15
N VAL A 185 7.12 -12.87 1.98
CA VAL A 185 8.23 -11.93 2.19
C VAL A 185 7.82 -10.82 3.15
N LEU A 186 8.50 -10.73 4.29
CA LEU A 186 8.27 -9.72 5.32
C LEU A 186 9.49 -8.79 5.41
N LEU A 187 9.37 -7.57 4.91
CA LEU A 187 10.43 -6.55 4.96
C LEU A 187 9.99 -5.36 5.81
N MET A 188 10.72 -5.06 6.87
CA MET A 188 10.52 -3.86 7.68
C MET A 188 11.88 -3.20 7.91
N GLN A 189 12.15 -2.09 7.23
CA GLN A 189 13.47 -1.48 7.19
C GLN A 189 13.41 0.04 7.23
N ASN A 190 14.45 0.69 7.73
CA ASN A 190 14.58 2.16 7.72
C ASN A 190 13.40 2.88 8.38
N ASN A 191 12.92 2.38 9.53
CA ASN A 191 11.77 2.94 10.23
C ASN A 191 12.18 3.66 11.54
N PRO A 192 12.79 4.86 11.49
CA PRO A 192 13.40 5.46 12.66
C PRO A 192 12.39 5.93 13.71
N GLY A 193 12.68 5.61 14.98
CA GLY A 193 11.77 5.91 16.09
C GLY A 193 10.48 5.08 16.08
N SER A 194 10.25 4.26 15.06
CA SER A 194 9.08 3.39 14.96
C SER A 194 9.29 2.10 15.73
N LEU A 195 8.21 1.55 16.29
CA LEU A 195 8.18 0.26 16.95
C LEU A 195 7.65 -0.80 15.97
N LEU A 196 8.53 -1.71 15.56
CA LEU A 196 8.18 -2.85 14.73
C LEU A 196 7.41 -3.89 15.55
N PRO A 197 6.47 -4.64 14.94
CA PRO A 197 5.77 -5.70 15.63
C PRO A 197 6.77 -6.76 16.07
N GLY A 198 6.84 -7.02 17.37
CA GLY A 198 7.63 -8.11 17.93
C GLY A 198 6.78 -9.31 18.31
N ASN A 199 5.56 -9.42 17.77
CA ASN A 199 4.63 -10.48 18.12
C ASN A 199 3.75 -10.94 16.96
N PHE A 200 4.30 -11.77 16.08
CA PHE A 200 3.57 -12.44 15.02
C PHE A 200 3.02 -13.78 15.52
N ARG A 201 2.04 -13.72 16.44
CA ARG A 201 1.54 -14.89 17.17
C ARG A 201 1.05 -16.01 16.28
N THR A 202 0.41 -15.66 15.19
CA THR A 202 -0.27 -16.61 14.29
C THR A 202 0.53 -16.90 13.03
N LEU A 203 1.65 -16.22 12.79
CA LEU A 203 2.42 -16.36 11.55
C LEU A 203 3.07 -17.74 11.51
N GLN A 204 2.57 -18.58 10.61
CA GLN A 204 3.00 -19.96 10.43
C GLN A 204 4.00 -20.09 9.28
N PHE A 205 3.84 -19.25 8.25
CA PHE A 205 4.61 -19.34 7.01
C PHE A 205 5.19 -18.00 6.61
N ALA A 206 6.49 -18.00 6.35
CA ALA A 206 7.21 -16.94 5.66
C ALA A 206 8.41 -17.55 4.94
N ASP A 207 8.81 -17.01 3.79
CA ASP A 207 10.02 -17.44 3.09
C ASP A 207 11.21 -16.56 3.45
N THR A 208 11.03 -15.24 3.48
CA THR A 208 12.08 -14.29 3.85
C THR A 208 11.55 -13.28 4.85
N VAL A 209 12.33 -13.04 5.90
CA VAL A 209 12.02 -12.07 6.95
C VAL A 209 13.23 -11.16 7.12
N VAL A 210 13.02 -9.86 6.98
CA VAL A 210 14.03 -8.85 7.30
C VAL A 210 13.40 -7.79 8.20
N LEU A 211 13.79 -7.77 9.47
CA LEU A 211 13.38 -6.75 10.43
C LEU A 211 14.61 -5.92 10.81
N ASN A 212 14.58 -4.62 10.51
CA ASN A 212 15.63 -3.66 10.84
C ASN A 212 14.99 -2.43 11.49
N GLY A 213 15.10 -2.32 12.81
CA GLY A 213 14.41 -1.30 13.59
C GLY A 213 14.31 -1.62 15.09
N ASN A 214 13.57 -0.79 15.84
CA ASN A 214 13.24 -1.04 17.23
C ASN A 214 12.10 -2.07 17.32
N ILE A 215 12.29 -3.21 17.98
CA ILE A 215 11.32 -4.32 17.98
C ILE A 215 10.57 -4.35 19.31
N ASP A 216 9.23 -4.48 19.26
CA ASP A 216 8.41 -4.63 20.46
C ASP A 216 8.78 -5.89 21.28
N MET A 217 9.26 -5.69 22.50
CA MET A 217 9.67 -6.78 23.40
C MET A 217 8.54 -7.36 24.25
N SER A 218 7.28 -6.92 24.05
CA SER A 218 6.10 -7.40 24.79
C SER A 218 5.89 -8.92 24.74
N SER A 219 6.48 -9.60 23.75
CA SER A 219 6.46 -11.06 23.57
C SER A 219 7.60 -11.81 24.26
N ASN A 220 8.39 -11.14 25.12
CA ASN A 220 9.62 -11.67 25.71
C ASN A 220 10.64 -12.13 24.64
N GLY A 221 10.74 -11.39 23.53
CA GLY A 221 11.69 -11.64 22.44
C GLY A 221 11.32 -12.81 21.50
N ASN A 222 10.17 -13.48 21.70
CA ASN A 222 9.71 -14.51 20.78
C ASN A 222 8.83 -13.89 19.68
N ILE A 223 9.47 -13.38 18.63
CA ILE A 223 8.77 -12.71 17.52
C ILE A 223 7.81 -13.65 16.78
N PHE A 224 8.18 -14.93 16.59
CA PHE A 224 7.46 -15.86 15.72
C PHE A 224 7.07 -17.17 16.44
N PRO A 225 6.20 -17.14 17.46
CA PRO A 225 5.91 -18.31 18.28
C PRO A 225 5.24 -19.47 17.53
N SER A 226 4.51 -19.19 16.44
CA SER A 226 3.78 -20.22 15.66
C SER A 226 4.46 -20.60 14.33
N LEU A 227 5.69 -20.12 14.11
CA LEU A 227 6.41 -20.35 12.86
C LEU A 227 6.66 -21.85 12.66
N ARG A 228 6.25 -22.37 11.51
CA ARG A 228 6.44 -23.78 11.16
C ARG A 228 7.61 -24.00 10.23
N LEU A 229 7.83 -23.08 9.30
CA LEU A 229 8.91 -23.18 8.33
C LEU A 229 9.23 -21.81 7.74
N VAL A 230 10.53 -21.49 7.68
CA VAL A 230 11.10 -20.44 6.85
C VAL A 230 12.10 -21.04 5.90
N GLN A 231 11.74 -21.07 4.61
CA GLN A 231 12.57 -21.67 3.58
C GLN A 231 13.81 -20.82 3.26
N GLY A 232 13.68 -19.50 3.31
CA GLY A 232 14.74 -18.55 3.01
C GLY A 232 15.45 -18.03 4.26
N GLN A 233 15.70 -16.73 4.27
CA GLN A 233 16.54 -16.07 5.27
C GLN A 233 15.71 -15.27 6.27
N VAL A 234 16.09 -15.37 7.55
CA VAL A 234 15.65 -14.47 8.61
C VAL A 234 16.81 -13.57 9.00
N THR A 235 16.67 -12.27 8.81
CA THR A 235 17.64 -11.24 9.20
C THR A 235 16.99 -10.27 10.18
N ILE A 236 17.52 -10.23 11.40
CA ILE A 236 17.06 -9.34 12.47
C ILE A 236 18.19 -8.40 12.86
N GLU A 237 17.98 -7.12 12.55
CA GLU A 237 18.84 -6.00 12.91
C GLU A 237 18.08 -5.11 13.91
N ALA A 238 17.93 -5.62 15.13
CA ALA A 238 17.28 -4.90 16.22
C ALA A 238 18.09 -3.67 16.64
N TRP A 239 17.40 -2.56 16.90
CA TRP A 239 18.01 -1.31 17.39
C TRP A 239 17.93 -1.16 18.91
N ASN A 240 17.09 -1.96 19.56
CA ASN A 240 17.01 -2.03 21.02
C ASN A 240 18.03 -3.02 21.58
N ALA A 241 18.82 -2.56 22.55
CA ALA A 241 19.95 -3.30 23.12
C ALA A 241 19.54 -4.54 23.94
N ASP A 242 18.28 -4.59 24.37
CA ASP A 242 17.68 -5.67 25.15
C ASP A 242 17.07 -6.79 24.29
N PHE A 243 17.07 -6.64 22.96
CA PHE A 243 16.61 -7.69 22.06
C PHE A 243 17.45 -8.97 22.22
N ASN A 244 16.79 -10.11 22.42
CA ASN A 244 17.44 -11.40 22.68
C ASN A 244 17.12 -12.41 21.56
N CYS A 245 18.16 -12.87 20.87
CA CYS A 245 18.07 -13.79 19.74
C CYS A 245 17.87 -15.25 20.15
N SER A 246 17.91 -15.62 21.44
CA SER A 246 17.92 -17.01 21.89
C SER A 246 16.75 -17.85 21.37
N LYS A 247 15.55 -17.25 21.25
CA LYS A 247 14.37 -17.93 20.70
C LYS A 247 14.49 -18.19 19.22
N LEU A 248 15.01 -17.24 18.45
CA LEU A 248 15.26 -17.40 17.01
C LEU A 248 16.37 -18.42 16.76
N VAL A 249 17.45 -18.39 17.56
CA VAL A 249 18.53 -19.38 17.50
C VAL A 249 18.00 -20.77 17.83
N GLN A 250 17.09 -20.90 18.79
CA GLN A 250 16.44 -22.17 19.09
C GLN A 250 15.61 -22.66 17.89
N GLN A 251 14.79 -21.79 17.28
CA GLN A 251 14.00 -22.12 16.09
C GLN A 251 14.87 -22.52 14.89
N GLN A 252 16.05 -21.90 14.73
CA GLN A 252 17.03 -22.30 13.73
C GLN A 252 17.58 -23.72 14.02
N ARG A 253 17.93 -24.03 15.27
CA ARG A 253 18.40 -25.37 15.67
C ARG A 253 17.33 -26.44 15.49
N ASP A 254 16.07 -26.08 15.71
CA ASP A 254 14.91 -26.95 15.49
C ASP A 254 14.59 -27.14 14.00
N GLY A 255 15.34 -26.50 13.10
CA GLY A 255 15.16 -26.61 11.65
C GLY A 255 13.98 -25.80 11.09
N LEU A 256 13.36 -24.95 11.91
CA LEU A 256 12.25 -24.09 11.50
C LEU A 256 12.74 -22.89 10.69
N ILE A 257 13.96 -22.42 10.96
CA ILE A 257 14.62 -21.33 10.22
C ILE A 257 15.88 -21.90 9.53
N GLY A 258 15.94 -21.83 8.20
CA GLY A 258 17.10 -22.30 7.45
C GLY A 258 18.36 -21.46 7.69
N HIS A 259 18.25 -20.14 7.55
CA HIS A 259 19.35 -19.21 7.74
C HIS A 259 18.95 -18.03 8.64
N LEU A 260 19.66 -17.83 9.76
CA LEU A 260 19.43 -16.74 10.70
C LEU A 260 20.65 -15.82 10.77
N THR A 261 20.42 -14.52 10.60
CA THR A 261 21.34 -13.45 11.00
C THR A 261 20.64 -12.61 12.06
N CYS A 262 21.22 -12.47 13.25
CA CYS A 262 20.61 -11.70 14.35
C CYS A 262 21.69 -10.89 15.09
N ASN A 263 21.49 -9.58 15.22
CA ASN A 263 22.46 -8.68 15.89
C ASN A 263 22.17 -8.44 17.38
N GLY A 264 21.14 -9.06 17.95
CA GLY A 264 20.82 -8.97 19.37
C GLY A 264 21.74 -9.79 20.28
N THR A 265 21.41 -9.82 21.56
CA THR A 265 22.08 -10.67 22.55
C THR A 265 21.84 -12.16 22.27
N ASP A 266 22.73 -13.05 22.73
CA ASP A 266 22.62 -14.50 22.53
C ASP A 266 22.49 -14.95 21.06
N SER A 267 23.07 -14.21 20.12
CA SER A 267 23.01 -14.46 18.67
C SER A 267 23.62 -15.77 18.18
N GLY A 268 24.06 -16.66 19.08
CA GLY A 268 24.57 -17.99 18.72
C GLY A 268 25.88 -17.98 17.94
N ASN A 269 26.40 -16.80 17.56
CA ASN A 269 27.67 -16.65 16.85
C ASN A 269 28.89 -16.80 17.76
N SER A 270 28.69 -17.26 19.00
CA SER A 270 29.70 -18.07 19.67
C SER A 270 29.81 -19.40 18.92
N THR A 271 30.47 -19.37 17.77
CA THR A 271 31.30 -20.48 17.35
C THR A 271 32.15 -20.83 18.56
N THR A 272 31.71 -21.83 19.33
CA THR A 272 32.62 -22.71 20.05
C THR A 272 33.51 -23.29 18.97
N THR A 273 34.58 -22.58 18.65
CA THR A 273 35.77 -23.17 18.07
C THR A 273 36.19 -24.26 19.05
N THR A 274 35.72 -25.48 18.82
CA THR A 274 36.39 -26.67 19.32
C THR A 274 37.84 -26.51 18.90
N SER A 275 38.70 -26.23 19.87
CA SER A 275 40.13 -26.04 19.69
C SER A 275 40.75 -27.36 19.28
N VAL A 276 40.62 -27.71 18.00
CA VAL A 276 41.52 -28.67 17.38
C VAL A 276 42.81 -27.90 17.13
N GLN A 277 43.83 -28.35 17.86
CA GLN A 277 45.21 -27.87 17.90
C GLN A 277 45.76 -27.55 16.49
N PRO A 278 46.44 -26.39 16.30
CA PRO A 278 46.83 -25.93 14.98
C PRO A 278 48.03 -26.71 14.43
N VAL A 279 47.88 -27.21 13.21
CA VAL A 279 49.00 -27.50 12.30
C VAL A 279 49.47 -26.16 11.72
N PRO A 280 50.78 -25.85 11.74
CA PRO A 280 51.29 -24.58 11.24
C PRO A 280 51.40 -24.65 9.71
N SER A 281 50.60 -23.83 9.02
CA SER A 281 50.81 -23.58 7.59
C SER A 281 50.45 -22.13 7.27
N ASP A 282 51.53 -21.38 7.07
CA ASP A 282 51.77 -20.23 6.20
C ASP A 282 50.80 -19.05 6.13
N GLN A 283 51.43 -17.90 6.34
CA GLN A 283 50.89 -16.55 6.36
C GLN A 283 50.40 -16.13 4.98
N GLY A 284 49.09 -15.97 4.84
CA GLY A 284 48.45 -15.24 3.75
C GLY A 284 47.62 -14.09 4.32
N SER A 285 48.12 -12.87 4.21
CA SER A 285 47.46 -11.64 4.66
C SER A 285 46.16 -11.41 3.88
N SER A 286 45.03 -11.94 4.35
CA SER A 286 43.71 -11.66 3.79
C SER A 286 43.12 -10.43 4.47
N LEU A 287 43.03 -9.34 3.72
CA LEU A 287 42.39 -8.10 4.16
C LEU A 287 40.86 -8.22 4.06
N SER A 288 40.18 -7.61 5.04
CA SER A 288 38.72 -7.56 5.23
C SER A 288 37.93 -7.24 3.94
N LEU A 289 36.96 -8.11 3.60
CA LEU A 289 36.02 -7.94 2.47
C LEU A 289 35.10 -6.72 2.60
N GLY A 290 34.99 -6.09 3.78
CA GLY A 290 34.04 -5.01 4.05
C GLY A 290 34.34 -3.65 3.38
N ALA A 291 35.48 -3.49 2.70
CA ALA A 291 35.87 -2.24 2.05
C ALA A 291 35.60 -2.19 0.53
N TRP A 292 35.24 -3.31 -0.10
CA TRP A 292 35.20 -3.41 -1.57
C TRP A 292 33.86 -3.02 -2.21
N VAL A 293 32.76 -2.99 -1.45
CA VAL A 293 31.42 -2.69 -1.99
C VAL A 293 31.17 -1.18 -2.14
N GLY A 294 31.88 -0.34 -1.37
CA GLY A 294 31.68 1.12 -1.37
C GLY A 294 32.12 1.87 -2.63
N ILE A 295 33.00 1.28 -3.46
CA ILE A 295 33.49 1.93 -4.69
C ILE A 295 32.67 1.52 -5.93
N GLY A 296 32.03 0.34 -5.90
CA GLY A 296 31.27 -0.18 -7.05
C GLY A 296 29.97 0.58 -7.33
N VAL A 297 29.25 1.01 -6.28
CA VAL A 297 27.94 1.67 -6.44
C VAL A 297 28.07 3.12 -6.92
N GLY A 298 29.13 3.83 -6.52
CA GLY A 298 29.34 5.23 -6.87
C GLY A 298 29.53 5.47 -8.38
N ILE A 299 30.20 4.54 -9.08
CA ILE A 299 30.42 4.64 -10.53
C ILE A 299 29.13 4.36 -11.31
N GLY A 300 28.30 3.43 -10.82
CA GLY A 300 27.03 3.08 -11.45
C GLY A 300 26.04 4.25 -11.49
N VAL A 301 25.89 4.96 -10.37
CA VAL A 301 24.97 6.11 -10.26
C VAL A 301 25.43 7.27 -11.16
N LEU A 302 26.73 7.54 -11.23
CA LEU A 302 27.28 8.59 -12.09
C LEU A 302 27.05 8.28 -13.59
N ALA A 303 27.24 7.02 -14.01
CA ALA A 303 27.02 6.60 -15.39
C ALA A 303 25.54 6.72 -15.79
N LEU A 304 24.61 6.31 -14.92
CA LEU A 304 23.18 6.43 -15.17
C LEU A 304 22.73 7.89 -15.26
N ALA A 305 23.23 8.78 -14.39
CA ALA A 305 22.92 10.20 -14.44
C ALA A 305 23.40 10.85 -15.76
N LEU A 306 24.57 10.46 -16.27
CA LEU A 306 25.07 10.95 -17.56
C LEU A 306 24.23 10.46 -18.74
N ILE A 307 23.81 9.18 -18.74
CA ILE A 307 22.95 8.62 -19.79
C ILE A 307 21.57 9.31 -19.79
N PHE A 308 21.00 9.54 -18.61
CA PHE A 308 19.70 10.21 -18.49
C PHE A 308 19.78 11.68 -18.95
N SER A 309 20.81 12.40 -18.52
CA SER A 309 21.06 13.78 -18.94
C SER A 309 21.26 13.89 -20.46
N PHE A 310 22.02 12.97 -21.05
CA PHE A 310 22.25 12.96 -22.50
C PHE A 310 20.96 12.64 -23.28
N SER A 311 20.20 11.65 -22.82
CA SER A 311 18.92 11.26 -23.44
C SER A 311 17.87 12.37 -23.36
N TRP A 312 17.79 13.06 -22.22
CA TRP A 312 16.93 14.23 -22.04
C TRP A 312 17.32 15.37 -22.97
N THR A 313 18.63 15.67 -23.07
CA THR A 313 19.14 16.75 -23.92
C THR A 313 18.85 16.52 -25.40
N LEU A 314 18.99 15.28 -25.89
CA LEU A 314 18.64 14.91 -27.27
C LEU A 314 17.13 15.00 -27.52
N SER A 315 16.31 14.54 -26.58
CA SER A 315 14.84 14.61 -26.70
C SER A 315 14.35 16.05 -26.69
N HIS A 316 14.92 16.89 -25.83
CA HIS A 316 14.59 18.31 -25.76
C HIS A 316 15.00 19.04 -27.06
N ARG A 317 16.16 18.72 -27.64
CA ARG A 317 16.57 19.27 -28.94
C ARG A 317 15.65 18.83 -30.07
N ARG A 318 15.18 17.57 -30.07
CA ARG A 318 14.23 17.07 -31.08
C ARG A 318 12.87 17.75 -30.99
N ARG A 319 12.34 17.99 -29.77
CA ARG A 319 11.06 18.70 -29.58
C ARG A 319 11.08 20.10 -30.20
N ARG A 320 12.15 20.88 -29.96
CA ARG A 320 12.31 22.23 -30.55
C ARG A 320 12.41 22.24 -32.08
N ASN A 321 12.89 21.15 -32.69
CA ASN A 321 12.95 21.04 -34.15
C ASN A 321 11.61 20.65 -34.78
N MET A 322 10.69 20.02 -34.04
CA MET A 322 9.35 19.70 -34.55
C MET A 322 8.44 20.93 -34.57
N GLU A 323 8.54 21.80 -33.56
CA GLU A 323 7.80 23.08 -33.54
C GLU A 323 8.15 23.97 -34.74
N ARG A 324 9.41 23.94 -35.22
CA ARG A 324 9.81 24.65 -36.44
C ARG A 324 9.19 24.08 -37.72
N LYS A 325 8.81 22.80 -37.76
CA LYS A 325 8.17 22.19 -38.93
C LYS A 325 6.66 22.44 -38.97
N ILE A 326 6.02 22.59 -37.82
CA ILE A 326 4.58 22.89 -37.74
C ILE A 326 4.31 24.34 -38.17
N ASN A 327 5.17 25.29 -37.80
CA ASN A 327 5.01 26.70 -38.22
C ASN A 327 5.30 26.94 -39.72
N MET A 328 6.03 26.06 -40.42
CA MET A 328 6.29 26.21 -41.86
C MET A 328 5.16 25.69 -42.76
N ASN A 329 4.19 24.95 -42.22
CA ASN A 329 3.01 24.49 -42.97
C ASN A 329 1.75 25.34 -42.72
N ALA A 330 1.79 26.27 -41.76
CA ALA A 330 0.66 27.16 -41.47
C ALA A 330 0.57 28.37 -42.41
N GLU A 331 1.60 28.63 -43.23
CA GLU A 331 1.66 29.76 -44.18
C GLU A 331 1.52 29.29 -45.63
N ALA A 332 0.54 28.43 -45.89
CA ALA A 332 0.13 28.04 -47.24
C ALA A 332 -1.40 27.83 -47.35
N ALA A 333 -2.19 28.53 -46.53
CA ALA A 333 -3.64 28.56 -46.68
C ALA A 333 -4.05 29.78 -47.54
N PRO A 334 -4.73 29.59 -48.68
CA PRO A 334 -5.17 30.68 -49.53
C PRO A 334 -6.29 31.48 -48.84
N SER A 335 -6.12 32.80 -48.86
CA SER A 335 -7.08 33.79 -48.34
C SER A 335 -8.47 33.59 -48.94
N PRO A 336 -9.55 33.49 -48.14
CA PRO A 336 -10.89 33.55 -48.66
C PRO A 336 -11.27 34.99 -48.96
N ASP A 337 -11.90 35.17 -50.12
CA ASP A 337 -12.42 36.43 -50.63
C ASP A 337 -13.44 37.07 -49.68
N VAL A 338 -13.37 38.40 -49.70
CA VAL A 338 -14.21 39.37 -49.02
C VAL A 338 -15.66 39.26 -49.52
N VAL A 339 -16.59 38.97 -48.62
CA VAL A 339 -18.02 39.29 -48.81
C VAL A 339 -18.48 40.16 -47.65
N MET A 340 -18.86 41.40 -48.00
CA MET A 340 -19.43 42.41 -47.12
C MET A 340 -20.92 42.18 -46.87
N ALA A 341 -21.42 42.86 -45.84
CA ALA A 341 -22.81 43.07 -45.40
C ALA A 341 -23.27 42.06 -44.31
N HIS A 342 -23.98 42.44 -43.25
CA HIS A 342 -24.84 43.60 -43.02
C HIS A 342 -25.05 43.80 -41.50
N ASN A 343 -25.29 45.05 -41.09
CA ASN A 343 -25.72 45.45 -39.74
C ASN A 343 -26.95 44.69 -39.22
N GLY A 344 -27.03 44.45 -37.91
CA GLY A 344 -28.32 44.46 -37.21
C GLY A 344 -28.46 43.55 -35.98
N HIS A 345 -28.60 44.22 -34.82
CA HIS A 345 -29.40 43.85 -33.64
C HIS A 345 -28.88 42.87 -32.56
N ASP A 346 -28.78 43.45 -31.37
CA ASP A 346 -28.80 42.86 -30.03
C ASP A 346 -29.83 41.73 -29.87
N LEU A 347 -29.36 40.58 -29.34
CA LEU A 347 -30.18 39.63 -28.59
C LEU A 347 -29.37 39.06 -27.40
N PRO A 348 -30.01 38.82 -26.24
CA PRO A 348 -29.36 38.35 -25.02
C PRO A 348 -29.00 36.85 -25.07
N PRO A 349 -28.11 36.37 -24.17
CA PRO A 349 -27.57 35.02 -24.23
C PRO A 349 -28.64 33.95 -23.97
N ARG A 350 -28.76 33.02 -24.93
CA ARG A 350 -29.55 31.79 -24.81
C ARG A 350 -28.73 30.74 -24.04
N ILE A 351 -29.30 30.25 -22.95
CA ILE A 351 -28.86 29.05 -22.24
C ILE A 351 -29.03 27.86 -23.20
N LEU A 352 -27.95 27.11 -23.44
CA LEU A 352 -27.99 25.85 -24.16
C LEU A 352 -28.28 24.74 -23.14
N GLU A 353 -29.55 24.34 -23.06
CA GLU A 353 -29.93 23.05 -22.47
C GLU A 353 -29.49 21.95 -23.43
N PHE A 354 -28.62 21.06 -22.93
CA PHE A 354 -28.18 19.87 -23.64
C PHE A 354 -29.19 18.76 -23.35
N GLU A 355 -30.17 18.61 -24.23
CA GLU A 355 -31.15 17.52 -24.19
C GLU A 355 -30.49 16.27 -24.78
N GLY A 356 -29.87 15.46 -23.90
CA GLY A 356 -29.25 14.18 -24.24
C GLY A 356 -30.29 13.09 -24.38
N ASP A 357 -30.75 12.86 -25.61
CA ASP A 357 -31.70 11.83 -25.97
C ASP A 357 -31.05 10.44 -25.81
N THR A 358 -31.37 9.72 -24.72
CA THR A 358 -30.91 8.36 -24.45
C THR A 358 -32.09 7.39 -24.49
N SER A 359 -32.68 7.22 -25.68
CA SER A 359 -33.57 6.10 -25.96
C SER A 359 -32.75 4.86 -26.36
N PHE A 360 -32.15 4.18 -25.38
CA PHE A 360 -31.71 2.80 -25.55
C PHE A 360 -32.84 1.84 -25.16
N ARG A 361 -33.43 1.19 -26.17
CA ARG A 361 -34.33 0.05 -25.98
C ARG A 361 -33.51 -1.16 -25.52
N PRO A 362 -33.83 -1.80 -24.38
CA PRO A 362 -33.23 -3.09 -24.05
C PRO A 362 -33.81 -4.17 -24.96
N ALA A 363 -32.92 -4.99 -25.51
CA ALA A 363 -33.30 -6.21 -26.20
C ALA A 363 -33.89 -7.20 -25.19
N GLU A 364 -35.14 -7.55 -25.43
CA GLU A 364 -35.89 -8.60 -24.75
C GLU A 364 -35.18 -9.94 -25.02
N MET A 365 -34.45 -10.46 -24.01
CA MET A 365 -33.80 -11.77 -24.08
C MET A 365 -34.66 -12.76 -23.27
N ASP A 366 -35.41 -13.56 -24.02
CA ASP A 366 -36.39 -14.53 -23.53
C ASP A 366 -35.69 -15.70 -22.79
N GLY A 367 -35.90 -15.76 -21.47
CA GLY A 367 -35.30 -16.75 -20.58
C GLY A 367 -36.16 -17.99 -20.43
N ARG A 368 -35.76 -19.10 -21.08
CA ARG A 368 -36.22 -20.45 -20.76
C ARG A 368 -35.04 -21.35 -20.41
N ARG A 369 -34.81 -21.56 -19.11
CA ARG A 369 -34.07 -22.72 -18.60
C ARG A 369 -34.90 -23.41 -17.54
N SER A 370 -35.19 -24.67 -17.81
CA SER A 370 -35.85 -25.62 -16.90
C SER A 370 -34.97 -25.92 -15.68
N PRO A 371 -35.56 -26.19 -14.51
CA PRO A 371 -34.81 -26.67 -13.36
C PRO A 371 -34.41 -28.13 -13.55
N VAL A 372 -33.13 -28.44 -13.31
CA VAL A 372 -32.64 -29.81 -13.13
C VAL A 372 -32.74 -30.14 -11.65
N GLU A 373 -33.67 -31.05 -11.35
CA GLU A 373 -33.86 -31.65 -10.04
C GLU A 373 -32.70 -32.63 -9.79
N MET A 374 -31.79 -32.32 -8.86
CA MET A 374 -30.78 -33.26 -8.39
C MET A 374 -31.29 -33.95 -7.13
N ASP A 375 -31.70 -35.20 -7.31
CA ASP A 375 -32.05 -36.13 -6.24
C ASP A 375 -30.78 -36.52 -5.46
N ALA A 376 -30.71 -36.13 -4.20
CA ALA A 376 -29.59 -36.42 -3.30
C ALA A 376 -29.97 -37.60 -2.39
N THR A 377 -29.56 -38.81 -2.79
CA THR A 377 -29.69 -40.01 -1.96
C THR A 377 -28.57 -40.06 -0.90
N PRO A 378 -28.86 -40.09 0.41
CA PRO A 378 -27.84 -40.20 1.45
C PRO A 378 -27.27 -41.63 1.53
N ARG A 379 -25.93 -41.74 1.58
CA ARG A 379 -25.22 -43.01 1.85
C ARG A 379 -25.24 -43.33 3.36
N PRO A 380 -25.40 -44.61 3.74
CA PRO A 380 -25.37 -45.03 5.14
C PRO A 380 -23.95 -44.99 5.72
N VAL A 381 -23.85 -44.51 6.96
CA VAL A 381 -22.62 -44.44 7.75
C VAL A 381 -22.35 -45.81 8.39
N GLU A 382 -21.22 -46.42 8.04
CA GLU A 382 -20.70 -47.59 8.76
C GLU A 382 -20.13 -47.17 10.12
N LYS A 383 -20.52 -47.89 11.17
CA LYS A 383 -19.94 -47.76 12.51
C LYS A 383 -18.65 -48.60 12.60
N PRO A 384 -17.55 -48.05 13.15
CA PRO A 384 -16.39 -48.86 13.48
C PRO A 384 -16.64 -49.70 14.74
N ALA A 385 -16.04 -50.89 14.75
CA ALA A 385 -16.09 -51.90 15.81
C ALA A 385 -15.18 -51.57 17.00
#